data_AF-A0A2N1TRR1-F1
#
_entry.id   AF-A0A2N1TRR1-F1
#
_cell.length_a   1.000
_cell.length_b   1.000
_cell.length_c   1.000
_cell.angle_alpha   90.00
_cell.angle_beta   90.00
_cell.angle_gamma   90.00
#
_symmetry.space_group_name_H-M   'P 1'
#
loop_
_entity.id
_entity.type
_entity.pdbx_description
1 polymer ?
#
loop_
_entity_poly.entity_id
_entity_poly.type
_entity_poly.pdbx_seq_one_letter_code
_entity_poly.pdbx_strand_id
1 'polypeptide(L)'
;MNKANFWLKIFICCALAVILPVAAQALLIANPDEIEVDGLVSFGEDGAAWLRWQGHEMLVTSGFMIGTDLRVVAVRHDSVVLYRSERKQYHVLLPATNLPYKDRVDVIWTQSLPVWKITRMVGLAYRKDYVCHYSTVSPNQVRRHVRGHEAMMDVVVSPHHRFYPRRGLFFVAPVHIQGTGWKHLMDRIQNYRSRTLGEHFAALNAKGTIISDGKPLDQALQRIAFATGVRISWHNPVILPLYCSLRDRPWHEILEAMVVFNGLDIYPTAEGLEIR
;
A
#
# COMPACT_ATOMS: atom_id res chain seq x y z
N MET A 1 4.31 24.24 53.07
CA MET A 1 3.99 23.36 51.93
C MET A 1 3.10 24.12 50.95
N ASN A 2 3.61 24.42 49.75
CA ASN A 2 2.91 25.27 48.75
C ASN A 2 1.75 24.51 48.10
N LYS A 3 0.51 24.90 48.42
CA LYS A 3 -0.74 24.31 47.89
C LYS A 3 -0.81 24.31 46.36
N ALA A 4 -0.18 25.30 45.70
CA ALA A 4 -0.13 25.40 44.24
C ALA A 4 0.62 24.24 43.57
N ASN A 5 1.67 23.71 44.21
CA ASN A 5 2.46 22.59 43.67
C ASN A 5 1.72 21.24 43.78
N PHE A 6 0.76 21.13 44.69
CA PHE A 6 -0.07 19.94 44.85
C PHE A 6 -1.13 19.87 43.74
N TRP A 7 -1.79 20.99 43.45
CA TRP A 7 -2.78 21.08 42.37
C TRP A 7 -2.17 20.91 40.98
N LEU A 8 -0.98 21.46 40.73
CA LEU A 8 -0.26 21.28 39.46
C LEU A 8 0.08 19.81 39.19
N LYS A 9 0.52 19.07 40.23
CA LYS A 9 0.84 17.64 40.12
C LYS A 9 -0.41 16.80 39.85
N ILE A 10 -1.54 17.12 40.48
CA ILE A 10 -2.82 16.45 40.20
C ILE A 10 -3.26 16.72 38.75
N PHE A 11 -3.14 17.95 38.28
CA PHE A 11 -3.51 18.31 36.90
C PHE A 11 -2.64 17.60 35.86
N ILE A 12 -1.32 17.50 36.11
CA ILE A 12 -0.39 16.76 35.24
C ILE A 12 -0.69 15.26 35.25
N CYS A 13 -1.01 14.67 36.40
CA CYS A 13 -1.42 13.26 36.48
C CYS A 13 -2.74 12.98 35.76
N CYS A 14 -3.73 13.88 35.88
CA CYS A 14 -5.00 13.75 35.14
C CYS A 14 -4.81 13.95 33.63
N ALA A 15 -3.94 14.86 33.20
CA ALA A 15 -3.60 15.04 31.79
C ALA A 15 -2.85 13.82 31.22
N LEU A 16 -1.95 13.19 32.00
CA LEU A 16 -1.26 11.96 31.60
C LEU A 16 -2.19 10.74 31.54
N ALA A 17 -3.25 10.68 32.37
CA ALA A 17 -4.24 9.61 32.31
C ALA A 17 -5.13 9.66 31.05
N VAL A 18 -5.29 10.83 30.42
CA VAL A 18 -6.04 11.00 29.17
C VAL A 18 -5.21 10.62 27.94
N ILE A 19 -3.89 10.52 28.07
CA ILE A 19 -2.96 10.07 27.01
C ILE A 19 -2.61 8.58 27.20
N LEU A 20 -3.48 7.80 27.83
CA LEU A 20 -3.38 6.35 27.68
C LEU A 20 -3.65 6.04 26.20
N PRO A 21 -2.70 5.41 25.48
CA PRO A 21 -3.02 4.91 24.16
C PRO A 21 -4.17 3.94 24.37
N VAL A 22 -5.33 4.22 23.77
CA VAL A 22 -6.36 3.21 23.59
C VAL A 22 -5.68 2.13 22.75
N ALA A 23 -5.10 1.14 23.43
CA ALA A 23 -4.66 -0.07 22.80
C ALA A 23 -5.93 -0.65 22.18
N ALA A 24 -6.07 -0.50 20.86
CA ALA A 24 -7.08 -1.20 20.12
C ALA A 24 -6.89 -2.67 20.50
N GLN A 25 -7.81 -3.21 21.29
CA GLN A 25 -7.76 -4.58 21.73
C GLN A 25 -7.77 -5.41 20.46
N ALA A 26 -6.66 -6.10 20.19
CA ALA A 26 -6.58 -7.01 19.06
C ALA A 26 -7.71 -8.03 19.23
N LEU A 27 -8.70 -7.95 18.34
CA LEU A 27 -9.94 -8.71 18.45
C LEU A 27 -9.64 -10.20 18.29
N LEU A 28 -10.13 -11.01 19.23
CA LEU A 28 -10.16 -12.46 19.09
C LEU A 28 -11.25 -12.82 18.07
N ILE A 29 -10.90 -13.49 16.98
CA ILE A 29 -11.88 -13.92 15.99
C ILE A 29 -12.56 -15.19 16.51
N ALA A 30 -13.83 -15.06 16.94
CA ALA A 30 -14.59 -16.18 17.48
C ALA A 30 -14.83 -17.28 16.44
N ASN A 31 -15.25 -16.90 15.23
CA ASN A 31 -15.50 -17.80 14.12
C ASN A 31 -14.68 -17.38 12.87
N PRO A 32 -13.63 -18.12 12.48
CA PRO A 32 -12.81 -17.81 11.29
C PRO A 32 -13.59 -17.89 9.99
N ASP A 33 -14.68 -18.65 9.95
CA ASP A 33 -15.47 -18.87 8.73
C ASP A 33 -16.28 -17.61 8.33
N GLU A 34 -16.34 -16.60 9.20
CA GLU A 34 -16.89 -15.28 8.89
C GLU A 34 -15.94 -14.39 8.07
N ILE A 35 -14.69 -14.80 7.89
CA ILE A 35 -13.71 -14.03 7.13
C ILE A 35 -13.96 -14.28 5.64
N GLU A 36 -14.27 -13.19 4.93
CA GLU A 36 -14.51 -13.22 3.49
C GLU A 36 -13.20 -13.05 2.71
N VAL A 37 -13.02 -13.83 1.64
CA VAL A 37 -11.93 -13.65 0.67
C VAL A 37 -12.42 -12.75 -0.46
N ASP A 38 -11.96 -11.51 -0.47
CA ASP A 38 -12.28 -10.52 -1.51
C ASP A 38 -11.31 -10.62 -2.70
N GLY A 39 -10.11 -11.17 -2.51
CA GLY A 39 -9.19 -11.47 -3.59
C GLY A 39 -7.99 -12.30 -3.14
N LEU A 40 -7.36 -12.99 -4.07
CA LEU A 40 -6.12 -13.71 -3.87
C LEU A 40 -5.25 -13.71 -5.13
N VAL A 41 -3.95 -13.72 -4.90
CA VAL A 41 -2.89 -14.00 -5.86
C VAL A 41 -2.08 -15.15 -5.27
N SER A 42 -1.88 -16.24 -6.01
CA SER A 42 -1.15 -17.42 -5.51
C SER A 42 -0.30 -18.08 -6.59
N PHE A 43 0.81 -18.68 -6.15
CA PHE A 43 1.79 -19.41 -6.97
C PHE A 43 1.95 -20.86 -6.51
N GLY A 44 0.95 -21.44 -5.83
CA GLY A 44 1.10 -22.71 -5.13
C GLY A 44 0.59 -22.63 -3.71
N GLU A 45 1.53 -22.46 -2.78
CA GLU A 45 1.27 -22.29 -1.35
C GLU A 45 1.73 -20.92 -0.81
N ASP A 46 2.33 -20.10 -1.69
CA ASP A 46 2.74 -18.72 -1.40
C ASP A 46 1.94 -17.75 -2.26
N GLY A 47 1.75 -16.54 -1.75
CA GLY A 47 0.87 -15.55 -2.35
C GLY A 47 0.42 -14.46 -1.40
N ALA A 48 -0.57 -13.68 -1.84
CA ALA A 48 -1.20 -12.64 -1.04
C ALA A 48 -2.72 -12.69 -1.21
N ALA A 49 -3.46 -12.35 -0.15
CA ALA A 49 -4.92 -12.31 -0.19
C ALA A 49 -5.47 -11.04 0.46
N TRP A 50 -6.55 -10.53 -0.12
CA TRP A 50 -7.36 -9.48 0.48
C TRP A 50 -8.53 -10.14 1.21
N LEU A 51 -8.56 -9.97 2.52
CA LEU A 51 -9.59 -10.50 3.40
C LEU A 51 -10.43 -9.37 3.97
N ARG A 52 -11.69 -9.67 4.28
CA ARG A 52 -12.60 -8.75 4.96
C ARG A 52 -13.31 -9.46 6.11
N TRP A 53 -13.32 -8.81 7.27
CA TRP A 53 -14.02 -9.32 8.45
C TRP A 53 -14.59 -8.14 9.24
N GLN A 54 -15.90 -8.18 9.51
CA GLN A 54 -16.62 -7.10 10.23
C GLN A 54 -16.32 -5.69 9.69
N GLY A 55 -16.28 -5.55 8.36
CA GLY A 55 -15.95 -4.28 7.69
C GLY A 55 -14.48 -3.88 7.71
N HIS A 56 -13.61 -4.64 8.40
CA HIS A 56 -12.17 -4.41 8.39
C HIS A 56 -11.52 -5.19 7.26
N GLU A 57 -10.74 -4.48 6.46
CA GLU A 57 -9.99 -5.05 5.33
C GLU A 57 -8.55 -5.35 5.73
N MET A 58 -8.03 -6.49 5.28
CA MET A 58 -6.71 -6.98 5.64
C MET A 58 -6.03 -7.55 4.40
N LEU A 59 -4.85 -7.04 4.07
CA LEU A 59 -3.97 -7.66 3.10
C LEU A 59 -3.02 -8.60 3.83
N VAL A 60 -3.04 -9.87 3.47
CA VAL A 60 -2.30 -10.92 4.19
C VAL A 60 -1.39 -11.72 3.26
N THR A 61 -0.36 -12.33 3.85
CA THR A 61 0.56 -13.31 3.26
C THR A 61 0.82 -14.42 4.27
N SER A 62 1.52 -15.49 3.88
CA SER A 62 1.95 -16.51 4.83
C SER A 62 2.74 -15.88 5.99
N GLY A 63 2.40 -16.28 7.22
CA GLY A 63 2.97 -15.77 8.46
C GLY A 63 2.20 -14.61 9.09
N PHE A 64 1.28 -13.95 8.38
CA PHE A 64 0.50 -12.84 8.92
C PHE A 64 -0.40 -13.29 10.07
N MET A 65 -0.45 -12.51 11.15
CA MET A 65 -1.34 -12.74 12.29
C MET A 65 -2.62 -11.90 12.15
N ILE A 66 -3.76 -12.57 12.16
CA ILE A 66 -5.09 -11.95 12.17
C ILE A 66 -5.60 -12.00 13.61
N GLY A 67 -5.87 -10.82 14.19
CA GLY A 67 -6.20 -10.74 15.60
C GLY A 67 -5.03 -11.22 16.47
N THR A 68 -5.33 -12.00 17.50
CA THR A 68 -4.34 -12.52 18.45
C THR A 68 -3.97 -13.99 18.23
N ASP A 69 -4.81 -14.77 17.55
CA ASP A 69 -4.75 -16.24 17.60
C ASP A 69 -4.74 -16.94 16.24
N LEU A 70 -5.11 -16.26 15.16
CA LEU A 70 -5.14 -16.82 13.81
C LEU A 70 -3.90 -16.44 13.02
N ARG A 71 -3.19 -17.44 12.53
CA ARG A 71 -2.04 -17.26 11.64
C ARG A 71 -2.38 -17.71 10.23
N VAL A 72 -2.08 -16.89 9.24
CA VAL A 72 -2.12 -17.30 7.83
C VAL A 72 -0.96 -18.26 7.57
N VAL A 73 -1.26 -19.50 7.20
CA VAL A 73 -0.24 -20.53 6.92
C VAL A 73 0.10 -20.55 5.43
N ALA A 74 -0.91 -20.48 4.56
CA ALA A 74 -0.72 -20.52 3.12
C ALA A 74 -1.80 -19.72 2.40
N VAL A 75 -1.41 -19.12 1.27
CA VAL A 75 -2.34 -18.56 0.28
C VAL A 75 -2.23 -19.44 -0.96
N ARG A 76 -3.22 -20.32 -1.13
CA ARG A 76 -3.28 -21.32 -2.20
C ARG A 76 -4.04 -20.79 -3.41
N HIS A 77 -3.97 -21.55 -4.51
CA HIS A 77 -4.68 -21.21 -5.74
C HIS A 77 -6.20 -21.05 -5.55
N ASP A 78 -6.77 -21.73 -4.55
CA ASP A 78 -8.20 -21.77 -4.32
C ASP A 78 -8.66 -21.37 -2.93
N SER A 79 -7.73 -21.05 -2.03
CA SER A 79 -8.05 -20.94 -0.63
C SER A 79 -7.00 -20.16 0.17
N VAL A 80 -7.42 -19.62 1.31
CA VAL A 80 -6.52 -19.11 2.33
C VAL A 80 -6.59 -20.04 3.53
N VAL A 81 -5.44 -20.58 3.93
CA VAL A 81 -5.34 -21.53 5.04
C VAL A 81 -4.91 -20.79 6.29
N LEU A 82 -5.73 -20.86 7.33
CA LEU A 82 -5.45 -20.30 8.64
C LEU A 82 -5.16 -21.42 9.65
N TYR A 83 -4.35 -21.13 10.65
CA TYR A 83 -4.08 -22.00 11.78
C TYR A 83 -4.33 -21.28 13.08
N ARG A 84 -5.17 -21.88 13.93
CA ARG A 84 -5.44 -21.41 15.29
C ARG A 84 -4.58 -22.20 16.27
N SER A 85 -3.59 -21.53 16.85
CA SER A 85 -2.54 -22.21 17.64
C SER A 85 -3.08 -22.86 18.93
N GLU A 86 -3.97 -22.18 19.65
CA GLU A 86 -4.51 -22.68 20.92
C GLU A 86 -5.33 -23.97 20.75
N ARG A 87 -6.09 -24.08 19.66
CA ARG A 87 -6.94 -25.25 19.36
C ARG A 87 -6.28 -26.27 18.43
N LYS A 88 -5.06 -25.98 17.94
CA LYS A 88 -4.35 -26.79 16.94
C LYS A 88 -5.22 -27.13 15.72
N GLN A 89 -5.98 -26.15 15.26
CA GLN A 89 -7.00 -26.34 14.23
C GLN A 89 -6.68 -25.53 12.97
N TYR A 90 -6.88 -26.14 11.80
CA TYR A 90 -6.80 -25.47 10.52
C TYR A 90 -8.19 -25.04 10.04
N HIS A 91 -8.25 -23.86 9.44
CA HIS A 91 -9.44 -23.32 8.78
C HIS A 91 -9.09 -23.00 7.32
N VAL A 92 -9.99 -23.31 6.39
CA VAL A 92 -9.79 -23.09 4.96
C VAL A 92 -10.86 -22.14 4.47
N LEU A 93 -10.46 -20.92 4.15
CA LEU A 93 -11.34 -19.90 3.61
C LEU A 93 -11.37 -20.05 2.09
N LEU A 94 -12.57 -20.18 1.53
CA LEU A 94 -12.79 -20.29 0.09
C LEU A 94 -13.36 -18.98 -0.46
N PRO A 95 -12.93 -18.54 -1.65
CA PRO A 95 -13.63 -17.51 -2.40
C PRO A 95 -15.10 -17.85 -2.63
N ALA A 96 -15.99 -16.86 -2.55
CA ALA A 96 -17.44 -17.03 -2.65
C ALA A 96 -17.94 -17.54 -4.01
N THR A 97 -17.10 -17.50 -5.06
CA THR A 97 -17.47 -17.96 -6.41
C THR A 97 -16.46 -18.94 -6.95
N ASN A 98 -16.91 -19.83 -7.83
CA ASN A 98 -16.06 -20.80 -8.50
C ASN A 98 -14.82 -20.13 -9.12
N LEU A 99 -13.67 -20.65 -8.72
CA LEU A 99 -12.37 -20.31 -9.27
C LEU A 99 -12.22 -20.94 -10.67
N PRO A 100 -11.32 -20.41 -11.51
CA PRO A 100 -10.95 -21.11 -12.73
C PRO A 100 -10.49 -22.54 -12.39
N TYR A 101 -10.77 -23.50 -13.29
CA TYR A 101 -10.50 -24.93 -13.09
C TYR A 101 -9.13 -25.20 -12.45
N LYS A 102 -9.03 -26.24 -11.62
CA LYS A 102 -7.77 -26.59 -10.92
C LYS A 102 -6.64 -26.80 -11.94
N ASP A 103 -5.72 -25.84 -11.97
CA ASP A 103 -4.46 -25.88 -12.69
C ASP A 103 -3.36 -25.41 -11.72
N ARG A 104 -2.13 -25.90 -11.90
CA ARG A 104 -0.95 -25.54 -11.07
C ARG A 104 -0.28 -24.24 -11.54
N VAL A 105 -1.01 -23.44 -12.31
CA VAL A 105 -0.53 -22.15 -12.82
C VAL A 105 -0.89 -21.07 -11.81
N ASP A 106 0.01 -20.11 -11.64
CA ASP A 106 -0.22 -18.89 -10.89
C ASP A 106 -1.62 -18.32 -11.19
N VAL A 107 -2.34 -17.98 -10.13
CA VAL A 107 -3.73 -17.53 -10.24
C VAL A 107 -3.88 -16.15 -9.66
N ILE A 108 -4.76 -15.37 -10.28
CA ILE A 108 -5.32 -14.17 -9.72
C ILE A 108 -6.84 -14.28 -9.76
N TRP A 109 -7.45 -14.12 -8.58
CA TRP A 109 -8.89 -14.09 -8.43
C TRP A 109 -9.26 -12.91 -7.54
N THR A 110 -10.21 -12.08 -7.98
CA THR A 110 -10.72 -10.97 -7.19
C THR A 110 -12.23 -10.86 -7.35
N GLN A 111 -12.88 -10.37 -6.30
CA GLN A 111 -14.13 -9.63 -6.44
C GLN A 111 -13.86 -8.28 -7.13
N SER A 112 -14.90 -7.46 -7.27
CA SER A 112 -14.75 -6.08 -7.74
C SER A 112 -13.96 -5.27 -6.72
N LEU A 113 -12.67 -5.05 -6.99
CA LEU A 113 -11.75 -4.30 -6.13
C LEU A 113 -11.12 -3.14 -6.91
N PRO A 114 -10.83 -2.00 -6.28
CA PRO A 114 -10.00 -0.95 -6.87
C PRO A 114 -8.69 -1.49 -7.44
N VAL A 115 -8.30 -1.02 -8.63
CA VAL A 115 -7.06 -1.46 -9.31
C VAL A 115 -5.82 -1.34 -8.42
N TRP A 116 -5.75 -0.32 -7.55
CA TRP A 116 -4.63 -0.18 -6.62
C TRP A 116 -4.55 -1.32 -5.58
N LYS A 117 -5.67 -1.86 -5.10
CA LYS A 117 -5.69 -2.99 -4.15
C LYS A 117 -5.20 -4.26 -4.85
N ILE A 118 -5.65 -4.47 -6.07
CA ILE A 118 -5.24 -5.63 -6.88
C ILE A 118 -3.74 -5.53 -7.19
N THR A 119 -3.26 -4.35 -7.60
CA THR A 119 -1.82 -4.07 -7.80
C THR A 119 -1.02 -4.34 -6.53
N ARG A 120 -1.54 -3.92 -5.36
CA ARG A 120 -0.89 -4.16 -4.08
C ARG A 120 -0.80 -5.65 -3.74
N MET A 121 -1.85 -6.44 -4.02
CA MET A 121 -1.78 -7.90 -3.87
C MET A 121 -0.69 -8.52 -4.73
N VAL A 122 -0.65 -8.16 -6.03
CA VAL A 122 0.38 -8.66 -6.96
C VAL A 122 1.78 -8.22 -6.50
N GLY A 123 1.94 -6.94 -6.14
CA GLY A 123 3.19 -6.39 -5.64
C GLY A 123 3.67 -7.10 -4.38
N LEU A 124 2.77 -7.36 -3.43
CA LEU A 124 3.12 -8.07 -2.21
C LEU A 124 3.51 -9.53 -2.48
N ALA A 125 2.72 -10.25 -3.29
CA ALA A 125 2.97 -11.65 -3.63
C ALA A 125 4.33 -11.82 -4.37
N TYR A 126 4.62 -10.97 -5.35
CA TYR A 126 5.88 -10.99 -6.11
C TYR A 126 7.02 -10.20 -5.45
N ARG A 127 6.80 -9.66 -4.24
CA ARG A 127 7.75 -8.81 -3.50
C ARG A 127 8.24 -7.60 -4.32
N LYS A 128 7.40 -7.07 -5.21
CA LYS A 128 7.66 -5.88 -6.01
C LYS A 128 7.15 -4.64 -5.29
N ASP A 129 7.87 -3.55 -5.47
CA ASP A 129 7.38 -2.24 -5.08
C ASP A 129 6.39 -1.75 -6.14
N TYR A 130 5.49 -0.85 -5.74
CA TYR A 130 4.54 -0.25 -6.68
C TYR A 130 4.22 1.19 -6.29
N VAL A 131 3.76 1.94 -7.28
CA VAL A 131 3.06 3.20 -7.09
C VAL A 131 1.88 3.25 -8.06
N CYS A 132 0.71 3.60 -7.53
CA CYS A 132 -0.49 3.81 -8.31
C CYS A 132 -0.86 5.29 -8.29
N HIS A 133 -1.29 5.80 -9.44
CA HIS A 133 -1.83 7.15 -9.55
C HIS A 133 -3.09 7.26 -8.67
N TYR A 134 -3.34 8.42 -8.05
CA TYR A 134 -4.45 8.60 -7.09
C TYR A 134 -5.83 8.22 -7.66
N SER A 135 -6.00 8.25 -8.98
CA SER A 135 -7.24 7.92 -9.67
C SER A 135 -7.41 6.43 -10.01
N THR A 136 -6.53 5.53 -9.56
CA THR A 136 -6.67 4.07 -9.73
C THR A 136 -7.70 3.44 -8.78
N VAL A 137 -8.73 4.19 -8.41
CA VAL A 137 -9.83 3.79 -7.52
C VAL A 137 -10.92 3.01 -8.25
N SER A 138 -10.92 3.06 -9.58
CA SER A 138 -11.89 2.34 -10.40
C SER A 138 -11.83 0.83 -10.11
N PRO A 139 -12.99 0.17 -10.00
CA PRO A 139 -13.03 -1.26 -9.76
C PRO A 139 -12.54 -2.04 -10.97
N ASN A 140 -11.89 -3.17 -10.71
CA ASN A 140 -11.71 -4.23 -11.68
C ASN A 140 -12.01 -5.59 -11.03
N GLN A 141 -12.34 -6.57 -11.85
CA GLN A 141 -12.57 -7.94 -11.42
C GLN A 141 -11.76 -8.88 -12.32
N VAL A 142 -10.87 -9.65 -11.70
CA VAL A 142 -9.98 -10.55 -12.42
C VAL A 142 -10.18 -11.99 -11.95
N ARG A 143 -10.28 -12.93 -12.90
CA ARG A 143 -10.37 -14.37 -12.62
C ARG A 143 -9.61 -15.14 -13.70
N ARG A 144 -8.30 -15.29 -13.53
CA ARG A 144 -7.42 -15.86 -14.57
C ARG A 144 -6.29 -16.68 -13.97
N HIS A 145 -5.88 -17.70 -14.73
CA HIS A 145 -4.57 -18.34 -14.61
C HIS A 145 -3.59 -17.58 -15.48
N VAL A 146 -2.54 -17.01 -14.87
CA VAL A 146 -1.57 -16.17 -15.58
C VAL A 146 -0.21 -16.30 -14.90
N ARG A 147 0.76 -16.83 -15.64
CA ARG A 147 2.13 -16.99 -15.16
C ARG A 147 2.91 -15.68 -15.21
N GLY A 148 3.56 -15.34 -14.10
CA GLY A 148 4.49 -14.22 -14.02
C GLY A 148 3.82 -12.86 -13.80
N HIS A 149 4.58 -11.96 -13.15
CA HIS A 149 4.03 -10.70 -12.64
C HIS A 149 3.58 -9.71 -13.73
N GLU A 150 4.25 -9.68 -14.89
CA GLU A 150 3.94 -8.73 -15.96
C GLU A 150 2.63 -9.09 -16.65
N ALA A 151 2.50 -10.35 -17.07
CA ALA A 151 1.25 -10.84 -17.65
C ALA A 151 0.09 -10.73 -16.66
N MET A 152 0.33 -10.98 -15.36
CA MET A 152 -0.70 -10.78 -14.34
C MET A 152 -1.10 -9.31 -14.24
N MET A 153 -0.14 -8.38 -14.21
CA MET A 153 -0.41 -6.95 -14.21
C MET A 153 -1.17 -6.49 -15.46
N ASP A 154 -0.87 -7.02 -16.65
CA ASP A 154 -1.61 -6.72 -17.88
C ASP A 154 -3.10 -7.00 -17.74
N VAL A 155 -3.47 -8.10 -17.10
CA VAL A 155 -4.87 -8.45 -16.83
C VAL A 155 -5.47 -7.54 -15.75
N VAL A 156 -4.71 -7.19 -14.72
CA VAL A 156 -5.16 -6.29 -13.63
C VAL A 156 -5.49 -4.89 -14.12
N VAL A 157 -4.69 -4.35 -15.05
CA VAL A 157 -4.88 -2.96 -15.51
C VAL A 157 -5.86 -2.86 -16.68
N SER A 158 -6.08 -3.94 -17.42
CA SER A 158 -6.97 -3.93 -18.57
C SER A 158 -8.45 -3.84 -18.16
N PRO A 159 -9.29 -3.09 -18.91
CA PRO A 159 -8.95 -2.34 -20.13
C PRO A 159 -8.57 -0.86 -19.90
N HIS A 160 -8.92 -0.29 -18.74
CA HIS A 160 -8.94 1.16 -18.51
C HIS A 160 -7.66 1.75 -17.91
N HIS A 161 -6.71 0.91 -17.50
CA HIS A 161 -5.43 1.30 -16.93
C HIS A 161 -4.27 0.73 -17.75
N ARG A 162 -3.07 1.21 -17.47
CA ARG A 162 -1.82 0.67 -17.98
C ARG A 162 -0.84 0.55 -16.83
N PHE A 163 0.15 -0.32 -17.01
CA PHE A 163 1.30 -0.37 -16.12
C PHE A 163 2.59 -0.20 -16.90
N TYR A 164 3.62 0.29 -16.21
CA TYR A 164 4.98 0.37 -16.73
C TYR A 164 5.96 -0.16 -15.68
N PRO A 165 6.71 -1.23 -15.98
CA PRO A 165 7.74 -1.74 -15.08
C PRO A 165 9.02 -0.91 -15.26
N ARG A 166 9.53 -0.29 -14.19
CA ARG A 166 10.82 0.43 -14.20
C ARG A 166 11.52 0.29 -12.85
N ARG A 167 12.81 -0.07 -12.85
CA ARG A 167 13.65 -0.20 -11.61
C ARG A 167 13.00 -1.08 -10.52
N GLY A 168 12.36 -2.19 -10.94
CA GLY A 168 11.66 -3.09 -10.03
C GLY A 168 10.39 -2.52 -9.40
N LEU A 169 9.87 -1.41 -9.92
CA LEU A 169 8.63 -0.75 -9.52
C LEU A 169 7.55 -0.96 -10.59
N PHE A 170 6.33 -1.25 -10.17
CA PHE A 170 5.15 -1.09 -11.02
C PHE A 170 4.61 0.32 -10.90
N PHE A 171 4.60 1.07 -12.00
CA PHE A 171 3.87 2.32 -12.14
C PHE A 171 2.52 2.01 -12.76
N VAL A 172 1.42 2.24 -12.04
CA VAL A 172 0.06 1.95 -12.53
C VAL A 172 -0.78 3.22 -12.57
N ALA A 173 -1.41 3.51 -13.69
CA ALA A 173 -2.32 4.66 -13.82
C ALA A 173 -3.39 4.41 -14.88
N PRO A 174 -4.49 5.20 -14.88
CA PRO A 174 -5.49 5.12 -15.94
C PRO A 174 -4.91 5.47 -17.31
N VAL A 175 -5.56 5.00 -18.37
CA VAL A 175 -5.20 5.34 -19.77
C VAL A 175 -5.32 6.84 -20.02
N HIS A 176 -6.34 7.48 -19.42
CA HIS A 176 -6.61 8.90 -19.52
C HIS A 176 -6.52 9.56 -18.14
N ILE A 177 -5.62 10.54 -18.01
CA ILE A 177 -5.34 11.23 -16.76
C ILE A 177 -5.45 12.72 -17.03
N GLN A 178 -6.45 13.37 -16.43
CA GLN A 178 -6.64 14.83 -16.53
C GLN A 178 -6.67 15.34 -17.99
N GLY A 179 -7.28 14.57 -18.91
CA GLY A 179 -7.34 14.92 -20.33
C GLY A 179 -6.07 14.63 -21.13
N THR A 180 -4.99 14.19 -20.47
CA THR A 180 -3.75 13.73 -21.12
C THR A 180 -3.71 12.21 -21.20
N GLY A 181 -3.13 11.67 -22.27
CA GLY A 181 -2.94 10.23 -22.43
C GLY A 181 -1.74 9.72 -21.63
N TRP A 182 -1.76 8.43 -21.30
CA TRP A 182 -0.66 7.66 -20.69
C TRP A 182 0.76 8.04 -21.19
N LYS A 183 0.91 8.30 -22.50
CA LYS A 183 2.19 8.71 -23.10
C LYS A 183 2.78 9.96 -22.46
N HIS A 184 1.98 10.99 -22.21
CA HIS A 184 2.45 12.24 -21.59
C HIS A 184 2.93 12.02 -20.15
N LEU A 185 2.23 11.18 -19.39
CA LEU A 185 2.66 10.83 -18.04
C LEU A 185 4.00 10.07 -18.08
N MET A 186 4.14 9.11 -18.99
CA MET A 186 5.39 8.37 -19.15
C MET A 186 6.54 9.28 -19.57
N ASP A 187 6.32 10.20 -20.51
CA ASP A 187 7.32 11.17 -20.94
C ASP A 187 7.78 12.04 -19.76
N ARG A 188 6.87 12.48 -18.87
CA ARG A 188 7.24 13.23 -17.65
C ARG A 188 8.15 12.41 -16.73
N ILE A 189 7.78 11.16 -16.44
CA ILE A 189 8.58 10.27 -15.56
C ILE A 189 9.95 9.97 -16.17
N GLN A 190 10.01 9.71 -17.48
CA GLN A 190 11.25 9.36 -18.16
C GLN A 190 12.22 10.53 -18.23
N ASN A 191 11.70 11.74 -18.42
CA ASN A 191 12.50 12.96 -18.53
C ASN A 191 12.86 13.58 -17.17
N TYR A 192 12.14 13.23 -16.09
CA TYR A 192 12.47 13.71 -14.76
C TYR A 192 13.76 13.08 -14.23
N ARG A 193 14.72 13.90 -13.82
CA ARG A 193 16.02 13.47 -13.30
C ARG A 193 16.06 13.61 -11.79
N SER A 194 15.48 12.66 -11.06
CA SER A 194 15.44 12.75 -9.58
C SER A 194 16.79 12.86 -8.89
N ARG A 195 17.87 12.36 -9.50
CA ARG A 195 19.23 12.51 -8.96
C ARG A 195 19.63 13.97 -8.74
N THR A 196 19.10 14.92 -9.52
CA THR A 196 19.38 16.34 -9.30
C THR A 196 18.87 16.82 -7.94
N LEU A 197 17.78 16.24 -7.40
CA LEU A 197 17.31 16.54 -6.05
C LEU A 197 18.34 16.09 -5.00
N GLY A 198 18.97 14.93 -5.20
CA GLY A 198 20.05 14.42 -4.33
C GLY A 198 21.34 15.22 -4.44
N GLU A 199 21.60 15.86 -5.58
CA GLU A 199 22.73 16.79 -5.77
C GLU A 199 22.49 18.12 -5.04
N HIS A 200 21.25 18.64 -5.07
CA HIS A 200 20.88 19.87 -4.36
C HIS A 200 20.76 19.66 -2.84
N PHE A 201 20.22 18.50 -2.44
CA PHE A 201 20.00 18.13 -1.04
C PHE A 201 20.57 16.75 -0.77
N ALA A 202 21.82 16.70 -0.30
CA ALA A 202 22.56 15.44 -0.11
C ALA A 202 21.83 14.41 0.77
N ALA A 203 21.04 14.87 1.75
CA ALA A 203 20.21 14.02 2.61
C ALA A 203 19.19 13.17 1.83
N LEU A 204 18.77 13.59 0.64
CA LEU A 204 17.83 12.84 -0.20
C LEU A 204 18.46 11.62 -0.90
N ASN A 205 19.79 11.46 -0.84
CA ASN A 205 20.47 10.24 -1.29
C ASN A 205 20.36 9.09 -0.28
N ALA A 206 20.05 9.39 0.98
CA ALA A 206 19.77 8.35 1.96
C ALA A 206 18.53 7.55 1.55
N LYS A 207 18.49 6.29 1.99
CA LYS A 207 17.38 5.39 1.69
C LYS A 207 16.26 5.52 2.71
N GLY A 208 15.05 5.29 2.24
CA GLY A 208 13.82 5.37 3.01
C GLY A 208 12.80 4.30 2.64
N THR A 209 11.70 4.28 3.39
CA THR A 209 10.54 3.44 3.11
C THR A 209 9.27 4.23 3.28
N ILE A 210 8.38 4.19 2.28
CA ILE A 210 7.02 4.71 2.35
C ILE A 210 6.06 3.62 1.87
N ILE A 211 5.10 3.29 2.72
CA ILE A 211 3.98 2.39 2.39
C ILE A 211 2.70 3.15 2.74
N SER A 212 1.79 3.25 1.77
CA SER A 212 0.53 3.97 1.91
C SER A 212 -0.59 3.30 1.13
N ASP A 213 -1.73 3.14 1.81
CA ASP A 213 -2.97 2.53 1.30
C ASP A 213 -4.07 3.57 1.21
N GLY A 214 -3.77 4.72 0.61
CA GLY A 214 -4.67 5.85 0.47
C GLY A 214 -4.55 6.90 1.56
N LYS A 215 -3.47 6.90 2.37
CA LYS A 215 -3.19 8.04 3.23
C LYS A 215 -2.87 9.27 2.39
N PRO A 216 -3.22 10.48 2.87
CA PRO A 216 -2.88 11.73 2.20
C PRO A 216 -1.40 11.84 1.83
N LEU A 217 -1.12 12.28 0.60
CA LEU A 217 0.24 12.41 0.08
C LEU A 217 1.09 13.41 0.87
N ASP A 218 0.49 14.50 1.35
CA ASP A 218 1.13 15.50 2.22
C ASP A 218 1.66 14.91 3.54
N GLN A 219 0.96 13.94 4.14
CA GLN A 219 1.46 13.23 5.31
C GLN A 219 2.72 12.42 5.00
N ALA A 220 2.79 11.83 3.80
CA ALA A 220 3.99 11.12 3.37
C ALA A 220 5.16 12.10 3.11
N LEU A 221 4.88 13.27 2.53
CA LEU A 221 5.87 14.34 2.36
C LEU A 221 6.40 14.85 3.71
N GLN A 222 5.53 15.05 4.70
CA GLN A 222 5.96 15.44 6.06
C GLN A 222 6.89 14.39 6.70
N ARG A 223 6.61 13.10 6.49
CA ARG A 223 7.50 12.02 6.97
C ARG A 223 8.87 12.08 6.31
N ILE A 224 8.93 12.34 5.01
CA ILE A 224 10.20 12.50 4.28
C ILE A 224 10.94 13.73 4.79
N ALA A 225 10.25 14.86 4.97
CA ALA A 225 10.83 16.09 5.48
C ALA A 225 11.46 15.88 6.88
N PHE A 226 10.74 15.19 7.77
CA PHE A 226 11.24 14.84 9.09
C PHE A 226 12.45 13.90 9.04
N ALA A 227 12.40 12.86 8.19
CA ALA A 227 13.47 11.87 8.08
C ALA A 227 14.76 12.42 7.46
N THR A 228 14.65 13.45 6.61
CA THR A 228 15.77 13.99 5.82
C THR A 228 16.26 15.35 6.32
N GLY A 229 15.46 16.05 7.13
CA GLY A 229 15.70 17.44 7.52
C GLY A 229 15.46 18.44 6.39
N VAL A 230 15.09 17.99 5.18
CA VAL A 230 14.79 18.87 4.04
C VAL A 230 13.36 19.37 4.19
N ARG A 231 13.16 20.69 4.27
CA ARG A 231 11.82 21.26 4.32
C ARG A 231 11.08 20.97 3.01
N ILE A 232 9.83 20.52 3.11
CA ILE A 232 8.95 20.29 1.97
C ILE A 232 7.66 21.07 2.17
N SER A 233 7.39 22.02 1.29
CA SER A 233 6.18 22.84 1.29
C SER A 233 5.17 22.31 0.27
N TRP A 234 3.91 22.21 0.68
CA TRP A 234 2.81 21.70 -0.13
C TRP A 234 1.81 22.83 -0.42
N HIS A 235 1.64 23.17 -1.69
CA HIS A 235 0.79 24.29 -2.11
C HIS A 235 -0.48 23.87 -2.86
N ASN A 236 -0.75 22.56 -2.93
CA ASN A 236 -1.93 22.06 -3.64
C ASN A 236 -3.14 22.02 -2.68
N PRO A 237 -4.27 22.69 -3.01
CA PRO A 237 -5.45 22.69 -2.15
C PRO A 237 -6.14 21.32 -2.09
N VAL A 238 -5.84 20.41 -3.02
CA VAL A 238 -6.47 19.10 -3.12
C VAL A 238 -5.65 18.06 -2.37
N ILE A 239 -6.28 17.38 -1.42
CA ILE A 239 -5.68 16.23 -0.74
C ILE A 239 -5.75 15.01 -1.67
N LEU A 240 -4.59 14.53 -2.11
CA LEU A 240 -4.48 13.34 -2.97
C LEU A 240 -4.20 12.09 -2.13
N PRO A 241 -4.97 10.99 -2.29
CA PRO A 241 -4.63 9.72 -1.67
C PRO A 241 -3.38 9.11 -2.33
N LEU A 242 -2.45 8.63 -1.53
CA LEU A 242 -1.24 7.97 -1.99
C LEU A 242 -1.39 6.44 -1.89
N TYR A 243 -1.20 5.75 -3.01
CA TYR A 243 -1.18 4.30 -3.09
C TYR A 243 0.20 3.81 -3.51
N CYS A 244 1.02 3.36 -2.56
CA CYS A 244 2.36 2.88 -2.88
C CYS A 244 2.93 1.91 -1.84
N SER A 245 3.95 1.17 -2.27
CA SER A 245 4.90 0.46 -1.41
C SER A 245 6.29 0.66 -2.02
N LEU A 246 7.08 1.52 -1.42
CA LEU A 246 8.42 1.91 -1.84
C LEU A 246 9.38 1.60 -0.70
N ARG A 247 10.24 0.59 -0.84
CA ARG A 247 11.06 0.06 0.26
C ARG A 247 12.53 0.14 -0.07
N ASP A 248 13.33 0.63 0.88
CA ASP A 248 14.79 0.73 0.76
C ASP A 248 15.25 1.48 -0.50
N ARG A 249 14.59 2.60 -0.82
CA ARG A 249 14.90 3.43 -2.01
C ARG A 249 15.41 4.80 -1.60
N PRO A 250 16.32 5.42 -2.39
CA PRO A 250 16.72 6.80 -2.14
C PRO A 250 15.51 7.73 -2.08
N TRP A 251 15.50 8.67 -1.14
CA TRP A 251 14.36 9.59 -0.97
C TRP A 251 14.04 10.39 -2.23
N HIS A 252 15.06 10.74 -3.03
CA HIS A 252 14.83 11.41 -4.31
C HIS A 252 14.02 10.55 -5.30
N GLU A 253 14.23 9.23 -5.33
CA GLU A 253 13.44 8.32 -6.18
C GLU A 253 12.02 8.15 -5.63
N ILE A 254 11.87 8.10 -4.30
CA ILE A 254 10.57 8.04 -3.63
C ILE A 254 9.74 9.29 -3.97
N LEU A 255 10.36 10.48 -3.92
CA LEU A 255 9.72 11.74 -4.28
C LEU A 255 9.30 11.78 -5.74
N GLU A 256 10.16 11.36 -6.68
CA GLU A 256 9.79 11.22 -8.10
C GLU A 256 8.58 10.30 -8.26
N ALA A 257 8.64 9.10 -7.67
CA ALA A 257 7.58 8.11 -7.80
C ALA A 257 6.26 8.58 -7.17
N MET A 258 6.28 9.31 -6.06
CA MET A 258 5.06 9.75 -5.39
C MET A 258 4.50 11.04 -5.98
N VAL A 259 5.34 12.03 -6.26
CA VAL A 259 4.90 13.39 -6.62
C VAL A 259 4.73 13.49 -8.13
N VAL A 260 5.82 13.26 -8.87
CA VAL A 260 5.84 13.43 -10.34
C VAL A 260 4.87 12.46 -11.00
N PHE A 261 4.80 11.23 -10.50
CA PHE A 261 3.85 10.25 -11.03
C PHE A 261 2.39 10.62 -10.81
N ASN A 262 2.07 11.34 -9.73
CA ASN A 262 0.70 11.82 -9.46
C ASN A 262 0.39 13.15 -10.16
N GLY A 263 1.22 13.54 -11.13
CA GLY A 263 0.99 14.70 -11.99
C GLY A 263 1.48 16.03 -11.41
N LEU A 264 2.14 16.01 -10.25
CA LEU A 264 2.65 17.20 -9.56
C LEU A 264 4.10 17.50 -9.94
N ASP A 265 4.55 18.71 -9.64
CA ASP A 265 5.94 19.13 -9.88
C ASP A 265 6.69 19.36 -8.57
N ILE A 266 8.01 19.14 -8.61
CA ILE A 266 8.92 19.39 -7.49
C ILE A 266 9.87 20.52 -7.91
N TYR A 267 9.84 21.63 -7.17
CA TYR A 267 10.72 22.78 -7.38
C TYR A 267 11.73 22.90 -6.23
N PRO A 268 13.03 22.72 -6.50
CA PRO A 268 14.08 23.04 -5.54
C PRO A 268 14.16 24.55 -5.28
N THR A 269 14.25 24.94 -4.02
CA THR A 269 14.45 26.32 -3.57
C THR A 269 15.62 26.40 -2.59
N ALA A 270 16.05 27.61 -2.21
CA ALA A 270 17.07 27.77 -1.18
C ALA A 270 16.65 27.22 0.20
N GLU A 271 15.35 27.22 0.50
CA GLU A 271 14.82 26.80 1.81
C GLU A 271 14.41 25.32 1.86
N GLY A 272 14.37 24.62 0.73
CA GLY A 272 13.88 23.25 0.64
C GLY A 272 13.18 22.94 -0.69
N LEU A 273 12.23 22.02 -0.67
CA LEU A 273 11.42 21.64 -1.83
C LEU A 273 10.02 22.27 -1.77
N GLU A 274 9.53 22.71 -2.92
CA GLU A 274 8.16 23.16 -3.10
C GLU A 274 7.41 22.21 -4.04
N ILE A 275 6.25 21.72 -3.60
CA ILE A 275 5.38 20.82 -4.37
C ILE A 275 4.14 21.57 -4.84
N ARG A 276 3.89 21.53 -6.16
CA ARG A 276 2.75 22.19 -6.83
C ARG A 276 1.96 21.21 -7.68
#